data_AF-A0A3Q0H5F7-F1
#
_entry.id   AF-A0A3Q0H5F7-F1
#
_cell.length_a   1.000
_cell.length_b   1.000
_cell.length_c   1.000
_cell.angle_alpha   90.00
_cell.angle_beta   90.00
_cell.angle_gamma   90.00
#
_symmetry.space_group_name_H-M   'P 1'
#
loop_
_entity.id
_entity.type
_entity.pdbx_description
1 polymer ?
#
loop_
_entity_poly.entity_id
_entity_poly.type
_entity_poly.pdbx_seq_one_letter_code
_entity_poly.pdbx_strand_id
1 'polypeptide(L)'
;MRAPMLLTQELLCQPQHVLDEESPARLALTVRALLEATQTLPRDAAPRKPLQTLCSWLLAAGAGVGAVPGLRALQEALVATGDKPPAFAGSRDWVGTVEATICLDHLLGVPCKLVHIHEGRGLAAHVGALHAHFRGGGGPVMMGGGTDHGAKGVLGVCSEPPTHYLLVLDPHYWGGPGSLTRAGAQTMGWVGWWELGSFEPDSFYNLCLPQLRLGRAS
;
A
#
# COMPACT_ATOMS: atom_id res chain seq x y z
N MET A 1 44.52 -8.50 -17.82
CA MET A 1 43.24 -9.25 -17.83
C MET A 1 42.41 -8.75 -16.66
N ARG A 2 41.44 -7.87 -16.92
CA ARG A 2 40.52 -7.30 -15.93
C ARG A 2 39.26 -8.15 -15.92
N ALA A 3 38.84 -8.60 -14.74
CA ALA A 3 37.56 -9.25 -14.52
C ALA A 3 36.41 -8.27 -14.86
N PRO A 4 35.27 -8.74 -15.39
CA PRO A 4 34.16 -7.87 -15.75
C PRO A 4 33.50 -7.32 -14.49
N MET A 5 33.36 -5.99 -14.44
CA MET A 5 32.46 -5.28 -13.51
C MET A 5 31.04 -5.82 -13.73
N LEU A 6 30.43 -6.35 -12.68
CA LEU A 6 28.98 -6.51 -12.61
C LEU A 6 28.35 -5.12 -12.58
N LEU A 7 27.83 -4.69 -13.73
CA LEU A 7 26.89 -3.59 -13.85
C LEU A 7 25.68 -3.87 -12.94
N THR A 8 25.67 -3.21 -11.78
CA THR A 8 24.51 -3.13 -10.87
C THR A 8 24.32 -1.67 -10.50
N GLN A 9 24.02 -0.85 -11.50
CA GLN A 9 23.59 0.54 -11.39
C GLN A 9 23.25 0.98 -12.81
N GLU A 10 22.17 1.76 -12.97
CA GLU A 10 21.62 2.26 -14.24
C GLU A 10 20.60 1.35 -14.94
N LEU A 11 19.38 1.31 -14.40
CA LEU A 11 18.12 1.12 -15.14
C LEU A 11 17.04 1.86 -14.34
N LEU A 12 16.98 3.18 -14.52
CA LEU A 12 15.98 3.91 -15.30
C LEU A 12 14.58 3.90 -14.66
N CYS A 13 14.26 5.04 -14.05
CA CYS A 13 12.95 5.45 -13.56
C CYS A 13 11.98 5.67 -14.75
N GLN A 14 11.71 4.61 -15.51
CA GLN A 14 10.83 4.60 -16.68
C GLN A 14 9.45 4.05 -16.25
N PRO A 15 8.34 4.76 -16.51
CA PRO A 15 6.97 4.32 -16.18
C PRO A 15 6.56 2.96 -16.76
N GLN A 16 7.36 2.43 -17.69
CA GLN A 16 7.16 1.21 -18.46
C GLN A 16 7.97 -0.01 -17.96
N HIS A 17 8.91 0.16 -17.02
CA HIS A 17 9.79 -0.91 -16.49
C HIS A 17 9.55 -1.25 -15.01
N VAL A 18 8.38 -0.88 -14.49
CA VAL A 18 7.99 -1.04 -13.07
C VAL A 18 8.06 -2.48 -12.57
N LEU A 19 8.03 -3.45 -13.49
CA LEU A 19 7.74 -4.85 -13.18
C LEU A 19 8.91 -5.84 -13.35
N ASP A 20 10.09 -5.38 -13.75
CA ASP A 20 11.18 -6.29 -14.15
C ASP A 20 12.22 -6.59 -13.03
N GLU A 21 12.32 -5.74 -12.00
CA GLU A 21 13.41 -5.80 -11.01
C GLU A 21 13.01 -6.36 -9.62
N GLU A 22 11.72 -6.41 -9.30
CA GLU A 22 11.20 -7.19 -8.16
C GLU A 22 10.97 -8.64 -8.62
N SER A 23 11.26 -9.64 -7.77
CA SER A 23 10.99 -11.05 -8.12
C SER A 23 9.59 -11.17 -8.76
N PRO A 24 9.45 -11.66 -10.01
CA PRO A 24 8.19 -11.66 -10.75
C PRO A 24 7.02 -12.26 -9.97
N ALA A 25 7.31 -13.18 -9.04
CA ALA A 25 6.35 -13.81 -8.15
C ALA A 25 5.79 -12.85 -7.08
N ARG A 26 6.62 -12.03 -6.44
CA ARG A 26 6.18 -11.10 -5.37
C ARG A 26 5.33 -9.97 -5.93
N LEU A 27 5.74 -9.46 -7.08
CA LEU A 27 5.00 -8.41 -7.76
C LEU A 27 3.72 -8.93 -8.40
N ALA A 28 3.72 -10.16 -8.92
CA ALA A 28 2.49 -10.83 -9.33
C ALA A 28 1.54 -11.04 -8.14
N LEU A 29 2.05 -11.40 -6.96
CA LEU A 29 1.26 -11.52 -5.74
C LEU A 29 0.67 -10.16 -5.32
N THR A 30 1.47 -9.09 -5.35
CA THR A 30 1.06 -7.71 -5.08
C THR A 30 -0.02 -7.26 -6.06
N VAL A 31 0.22 -7.34 -7.36
CA VAL A 31 -0.75 -6.93 -8.39
C VAL A 31 -2.01 -7.80 -8.38
N ARG A 32 -1.90 -9.10 -8.09
CA ARG A 32 -3.05 -9.99 -7.98
C ARG A 32 -3.89 -9.66 -6.75
N ALA A 33 -3.27 -9.51 -5.58
CA ALA A 33 -3.95 -9.10 -4.35
C ALA A 33 -4.63 -7.72 -4.50
N LEU A 34 -3.97 -6.79 -5.20
CA LEU A 34 -4.50 -5.46 -5.55
C LEU A 34 -5.75 -5.56 -6.44
N LEU A 35 -5.70 -6.37 -7.50
CA LEU A 35 -6.82 -6.57 -8.42
C LEU A 35 -7.97 -7.30 -7.72
N GLU A 36 -7.70 -8.32 -6.92
CA GLU A 36 -8.74 -9.06 -6.19
C GLU A 36 -9.43 -8.17 -5.14
N ALA A 37 -8.68 -7.37 -4.37
CA ALA A 37 -9.24 -6.48 -3.35
C ALA A 37 -10.07 -5.32 -3.94
N THR A 38 -9.68 -4.79 -5.10
CA THR A 38 -10.42 -3.69 -5.76
C THR A 38 -11.72 -4.17 -6.43
N GLN A 39 -11.83 -5.46 -6.76
CA GLN A 39 -12.98 -6.04 -7.47
C GLN A 39 -14.17 -6.40 -6.57
N THR A 40 -13.98 -6.53 -5.25
CA THR A 40 -15.03 -7.01 -4.33
C THR A 40 -15.82 -5.92 -3.63
N LEU A 41 -15.61 -4.63 -3.94
CA LEU A 41 -16.02 -3.53 -3.06
C LEU A 41 -17.05 -2.56 -3.66
N PRO A 42 -18.10 -2.20 -2.88
CA PRO A 42 -19.11 -1.23 -3.30
C PRO A 42 -18.55 0.21 -3.40
N ARG A 43 -19.29 1.04 -4.14
CA ARG A 43 -18.92 2.39 -4.59
C ARG A 43 -18.54 3.38 -3.47
N ASP A 44 -19.08 3.20 -2.28
CA ASP A 44 -18.87 4.04 -1.10
C ASP A 44 -17.63 3.64 -0.27
N ALA A 45 -16.90 2.60 -0.68
CA ALA A 45 -15.75 2.05 0.05
C ALA A 45 -14.39 2.69 -0.28
N ALA A 46 -14.34 3.78 -1.06
CA ALA A 46 -13.09 4.43 -1.49
C ALA A 46 -12.04 4.65 -0.38
N PRO A 47 -12.38 5.15 0.83
CA PRO A 47 -11.38 5.35 1.88
C PRO A 47 -10.78 4.05 2.46
N ARG A 48 -11.43 2.90 2.20
CA ARG A 48 -11.22 1.63 2.90
C ARG A 48 -10.53 0.56 2.05
N LYS A 49 -10.51 0.79 0.74
CA LYS A 49 -9.87 -0.08 -0.26
C LYS A 49 -8.38 -0.33 0.01
N PRO A 50 -7.55 0.68 0.36
CA PRO A 50 -6.13 0.43 0.63
C PRO A 50 -5.91 -0.56 1.79
N LEU A 51 -6.70 -0.48 2.86
CA LEU A 51 -6.58 -1.42 3.98
C LEU A 51 -6.94 -2.86 3.55
N GLN A 52 -8.02 -3.04 2.79
CA GLN A 52 -8.42 -4.37 2.31
C GLN A 52 -7.42 -4.93 1.29
N THR A 53 -6.81 -4.07 0.47
CA THR A 53 -5.66 -4.41 -0.36
C THR A 53 -4.48 -4.92 0.48
N LEU A 54 -4.12 -4.21 1.55
CA LEU A 54 -3.07 -4.65 2.48
C LEU A 54 -3.43 -6.02 3.08
N CYS A 55 -4.66 -6.21 3.55
CA CYS A 55 -5.13 -7.50 4.07
C CYS A 55 -5.02 -8.63 3.02
N SER A 56 -5.43 -8.37 1.78
CA SER A 56 -5.32 -9.35 0.69
C SER A 56 -3.87 -9.76 0.43
N TRP A 57 -2.96 -8.79 0.39
CA TRP A 57 -1.55 -9.07 0.21
C TRP A 57 -0.97 -9.89 1.36
N LEU A 58 -1.29 -9.50 2.61
CA LEU A 58 -0.81 -10.18 3.81
C LEU A 58 -1.32 -11.62 3.89
N LEU A 59 -2.60 -11.86 3.58
CA LEU A 59 -3.17 -13.20 3.51
C LEU A 59 -2.50 -14.05 2.42
N ALA A 60 -2.30 -13.48 1.22
CA ALA A 60 -1.60 -14.16 0.14
C ALA A 60 -0.12 -14.45 0.47
N ALA A 61 0.49 -13.61 1.31
CA ALA A 61 1.84 -13.80 1.83
C ALA A 61 1.93 -14.72 3.05
N GLY A 62 0.80 -15.29 3.52
CA GLY A 62 0.76 -16.27 4.60
C GLY A 62 0.65 -15.70 6.01
N ALA A 63 0.28 -14.42 6.16
CA ALA A 63 0.10 -13.77 7.46
C ALA A 63 -1.14 -14.26 8.25
N GLY A 64 -1.92 -15.19 7.70
CA GLY A 64 -3.13 -15.72 8.33
C GLY A 64 -3.86 -16.69 7.42
N VAL A 65 -5.03 -17.13 7.87
CA VAL A 65 -5.94 -17.99 7.09
C VAL A 65 -7.30 -17.34 7.01
N GLY A 66 -7.95 -17.41 5.84
CA GLY A 66 -9.30 -16.90 5.63
C GLY A 66 -9.42 -15.94 4.45
N ALA A 67 -10.54 -15.21 4.43
CA ALA A 67 -10.85 -14.22 3.40
C ALA A 67 -10.48 -12.81 3.86
N VAL A 68 -10.35 -11.89 2.91
CA VAL A 68 -10.13 -10.47 3.19
C VAL A 68 -11.27 -9.94 4.08
N PRO A 69 -10.96 -9.32 5.25
CA PRO A 69 -11.98 -8.78 6.13
C PRO A 69 -12.87 -7.75 5.40
N GLY A 70 -14.18 -7.92 5.54
CA GLY A 70 -15.15 -6.90 5.11
C GLY A 70 -15.14 -5.68 6.03
N LEU A 71 -15.80 -4.60 5.60
CA LEU A 71 -15.90 -3.36 6.38
C LEU A 71 -16.39 -3.59 7.80
N ARG A 72 -17.46 -4.39 7.95
CA ARG A 72 -18.05 -4.68 9.26
C ARG A 72 -17.02 -5.29 10.22
N ALA A 73 -16.22 -6.24 9.74
CA ALA A 73 -15.17 -6.89 10.54
C ALA A 73 -14.06 -5.90 10.94
N LEU A 74 -13.68 -4.99 10.04
CA LEU A 74 -12.70 -3.93 10.35
C LEU A 74 -13.23 -2.98 11.45
N GLN A 75 -14.50 -2.57 11.36
CA GLN A 75 -15.11 -1.72 12.39
C GLN A 75 -15.27 -2.46 13.72
N GLU A 76 -15.66 -3.73 13.68
CA GLU A 76 -15.76 -4.58 14.88
C GLU A 76 -14.40 -4.78 15.55
N ALA A 77 -13.31 -4.90 14.79
CA ALA A 77 -11.96 -4.96 15.34
C ALA A 77 -11.60 -3.68 16.11
N LEU A 78 -11.95 -2.51 15.59
CA LEU A 78 -11.70 -1.22 16.24
C LEU A 78 -12.55 -1.04 17.51
N VAL A 79 -13.77 -1.56 17.52
CA VAL A 79 -14.61 -1.60 18.73
C VAL A 79 -14.04 -2.57 19.76
N ALA A 80 -13.64 -3.77 19.33
CA ALA A 80 -13.14 -4.82 20.21
C ALA A 80 -11.81 -4.44 20.90
N THR A 81 -10.97 -3.66 20.22
CA THR A 81 -9.72 -3.12 20.77
C THR A 81 -9.89 -1.86 21.62
N GLY A 82 -11.11 -1.30 21.68
CA GLY A 82 -11.43 -0.10 22.45
C GLY A 82 -11.05 1.21 21.79
N ASP A 83 -10.60 1.19 20.53
CA ASP A 83 -10.24 2.41 19.76
C ASP A 83 -11.49 3.23 19.40
N LYS A 84 -12.61 2.56 19.12
CA LYS A 84 -13.89 3.19 18.72
C LYS A 84 -15.05 2.75 19.61
N PRO A 85 -16.08 3.60 19.80
CA PRO A 85 -17.28 3.22 20.56
C PRO A 85 -18.12 2.17 19.79
N PRO A 86 -18.98 1.40 20.47
CA PRO A 86 -19.80 0.36 19.83
C PRO A 86 -20.63 0.82 18.63
N ALA A 87 -21.09 2.07 18.63
CA ALA A 87 -21.85 2.67 17.54
C ALA A 87 -21.06 2.81 16.22
N PHE A 88 -19.74 2.68 16.26
CA PHE A 88 -18.89 2.73 15.07
C PHE A 88 -19.08 1.51 14.17
N ALA A 89 -19.41 0.34 14.74
CA ALA A 89 -19.70 -0.87 13.97
C ALA A 89 -21.00 -0.70 13.16
N GLY A 90 -20.88 -0.76 11.83
CA GLY A 90 -21.98 -0.49 10.89
C GLY A 90 -22.17 0.99 10.52
N SER A 91 -21.32 1.89 11.03
CA SER A 91 -21.32 3.30 10.64
C SER A 91 -20.78 3.51 9.22
N ARG A 92 -20.87 4.74 8.72
CA ARG A 92 -20.22 5.17 7.47
C ARG A 92 -18.90 5.91 7.70
N ASP A 93 -18.42 5.92 8.94
CA ASP A 93 -17.22 6.65 9.33
C ASP A 93 -15.96 6.06 8.67
N TRP A 94 -14.94 6.90 8.52
CA TRP A 94 -13.70 6.54 7.87
C TRP A 94 -12.74 5.84 8.87
N VAL A 95 -12.14 4.74 8.41
CA VAL A 95 -10.95 4.07 8.93
C VAL A 95 -9.68 4.64 8.29
N GLY A 96 -8.90 5.42 9.03
CA GLY A 96 -7.64 6.01 8.57
C GLY A 96 -6.44 5.07 8.73
N THR A 97 -5.25 5.61 8.48
CA THR A 97 -3.99 4.87 8.58
C THR A 97 -3.69 4.37 9.99
N VAL A 98 -4.09 5.11 11.02
CA VAL A 98 -3.91 4.70 12.43
C VAL A 98 -4.78 3.49 12.71
N GLU A 99 -6.08 3.58 12.40
CA GLU A 99 -7.02 2.48 12.55
C GLU A 99 -6.63 1.25 11.72
N ALA A 100 -6.01 1.45 10.55
CA ALA A 100 -5.45 0.38 9.75
C ALA A 100 -4.37 -0.41 10.51
N THR A 101 -3.48 0.26 11.25
CA THR A 101 -2.46 -0.46 12.06
C THR A 101 -3.10 -1.37 13.11
N ILE A 102 -4.16 -0.89 13.77
CA ILE A 102 -4.91 -1.62 14.80
C ILE A 102 -5.62 -2.83 14.18
N CYS A 103 -6.31 -2.62 13.05
CA CYS A 103 -6.98 -3.70 12.33
C CYS A 103 -6.02 -4.81 11.91
N LEU A 104 -4.87 -4.46 11.34
CA LEU A 104 -3.90 -5.44 10.84
C LEU A 104 -3.27 -6.26 11.97
N ASP A 105 -2.96 -5.62 13.09
CA ASP A 105 -2.43 -6.31 14.26
C ASP A 105 -3.51 -7.23 14.88
N HIS A 106 -4.72 -6.73 15.07
CA HIS A 106 -5.79 -7.50 15.71
C HIS A 106 -6.30 -8.68 14.86
N LEU A 107 -6.51 -8.47 13.56
CA LEU A 107 -7.13 -9.48 12.68
C LEU A 107 -6.13 -10.44 12.06
N LEU A 108 -4.91 -9.98 11.78
CA LEU A 108 -3.89 -10.77 11.06
C LEU A 108 -2.63 -11.02 11.89
N GLY A 109 -2.52 -10.46 13.11
CA GLY A 109 -1.30 -10.57 13.91
C GLY A 109 -0.08 -9.90 13.26
N VAL A 110 -0.32 -8.90 12.40
CA VAL A 110 0.74 -8.19 11.67
C VAL A 110 0.94 -6.81 12.27
N PRO A 111 2.00 -6.60 13.07
CA PRO A 111 2.30 -5.29 13.59
C PRO A 111 2.71 -4.36 12.45
N CYS A 112 2.38 -3.08 12.58
CA CYS A 112 2.67 -2.07 11.57
C CYS A 112 3.53 -0.94 12.15
N LYS A 113 4.49 -0.46 11.36
CA LYS A 113 5.19 0.79 11.67
C LYS A 113 4.38 1.95 11.12
N LEU A 114 3.91 2.83 12.00
CA LEU A 114 3.28 4.09 11.61
C LEU A 114 4.37 5.16 11.42
N VAL A 115 4.39 5.80 10.26
CA VAL A 115 5.26 6.96 9.99
C VAL A 115 4.38 8.18 9.78
N HIS A 116 4.53 9.16 10.68
CA HIS A 116 3.84 10.44 10.59
C HIS A 116 4.74 11.46 9.91
N ILE A 117 4.19 12.15 8.91
CA ILE A 117 4.85 13.18 8.13
C ILE A 117 3.98 14.44 8.27
N HIS A 118 4.51 15.46 8.94
CA HIS A 118 3.73 16.65 9.27
C HIS A 118 3.30 17.45 8.04
N GLU A 119 4.12 17.46 6.99
CA GLU A 119 3.95 18.28 5.79
C GLU A 119 4.45 17.51 4.57
N GLY A 120 3.76 17.59 3.43
CA GLY A 120 4.07 16.87 2.21
C GLY A 120 5.48 17.10 1.69
N ARG A 121 6.01 18.33 1.86
CA ARG A 121 7.42 18.65 1.58
C ARG A 121 8.42 17.77 2.34
N GLY A 122 8.01 17.20 3.48
CA GLY A 122 8.81 16.28 4.29
C GLY A 122 8.89 14.85 3.73
N LEU A 123 8.09 14.47 2.74
CA LEU A 123 8.06 13.11 2.17
C LEU A 123 9.45 12.61 1.73
N ALA A 124 10.26 13.49 1.15
CA ALA A 124 11.61 13.16 0.68
C ALA A 124 12.50 12.60 1.80
N ALA A 125 12.37 13.10 3.04
CA ALA A 125 13.14 12.64 4.19
C ALA A 125 12.81 11.19 4.60
N HIS A 126 11.65 10.66 4.18
CA HIS A 126 11.19 9.31 4.51
C HIS A 126 11.39 8.29 3.39
N VAL A 127 11.91 8.70 2.23
CA VAL A 127 12.21 7.81 1.09
C VAL A 127 13.15 6.67 1.48
N GLY A 128 14.16 6.96 2.31
CA GLY A 128 15.09 5.93 2.81
C GLY A 128 14.39 4.83 3.63
N ALA A 129 13.36 5.20 4.41
CA ALA A 129 12.58 4.23 5.17
C ALA A 129 11.70 3.36 4.27
N LEU A 130 11.14 3.92 3.20
CA LEU A 130 10.40 3.16 2.19
C LEU A 130 11.31 2.19 1.43
N HIS A 131 12.50 2.62 1.03
CA HIS A 131 13.51 1.72 0.42
C HIS A 131 13.85 0.56 1.33
N ALA A 132 14.11 0.83 2.61
CA ALA A 132 14.42 -0.21 3.59
C ALA A 132 13.25 -1.19 3.80
N HIS A 133 12.01 -0.68 3.82
CA HIS A 133 10.80 -1.48 3.94
C HIS A 133 10.65 -2.47 2.78
N PHE A 134 10.65 -1.98 1.53
CA PHE A 134 10.47 -2.84 0.36
C PHE A 134 11.63 -3.83 0.18
N ARG A 135 12.89 -3.37 0.34
CA ARG A 135 14.07 -4.26 0.28
C ARG A 135 14.07 -5.33 1.38
N GLY A 136 13.50 -5.01 2.54
CA GLY A 136 13.31 -5.95 3.64
C GLY A 136 12.24 -7.02 3.40
N GLY A 137 11.59 -7.01 2.23
CA GLY A 137 10.45 -7.88 1.91
C GLY A 137 9.11 -7.36 2.43
N GLY A 138 9.04 -6.08 2.81
CA GLY A 138 7.80 -5.42 3.17
C GLY A 138 6.86 -5.30 1.97
N GLY A 139 5.56 -5.42 2.24
CA GLY A 139 4.51 -5.34 1.22
C GLY A 139 3.99 -3.93 0.97
N PRO A 140 2.81 -3.81 0.33
CA PRO A 140 2.11 -2.55 0.13
C PRO A 140 1.97 -1.73 1.42
N VAL A 141 2.04 -0.41 1.26
CA VAL A 141 1.94 0.58 2.33
C VAL A 141 0.65 1.37 2.14
N MET A 142 -0.15 1.54 3.19
CA MET A 142 -1.29 2.45 3.14
C MET A 142 -0.83 3.86 3.50
N MET A 143 -1.13 4.83 2.64
CA MET A 143 -0.81 6.24 2.81
C MET A 143 -2.10 7.04 2.94
N GLY A 144 -2.35 7.63 4.10
CA GLY A 144 -3.47 8.57 4.32
C GLY A 144 -2.95 10.00 4.28
N GLY A 145 -3.69 10.91 3.64
CA GLY A 145 -3.40 12.33 3.63
C GLY A 145 -4.55 13.16 4.21
N GLY A 146 -4.24 14.39 4.63
CA GLY A 146 -5.21 15.30 5.26
C GLY A 146 -6.20 15.94 4.30
N THR A 147 -5.69 16.66 3.30
CA THR A 147 -6.50 17.47 2.36
C THR A 147 -6.76 16.80 1.02
N ASP A 148 -6.05 15.73 0.70
CA ASP A 148 -6.19 14.99 -0.57
C ASP A 148 -7.31 13.93 -0.53
N HIS A 149 -8.05 13.85 0.60
CA HIS A 149 -9.27 13.08 0.87
C HIS A 149 -9.25 11.59 0.45
N GLY A 150 -8.09 11.03 0.13
CA GLY A 150 -7.99 9.70 -0.47
C GLY A 150 -6.80 8.94 0.06
N ALA A 151 -7.07 7.86 0.79
CA ALA A 151 -6.05 6.91 1.19
C ALA A 151 -5.47 6.21 -0.06
N LYS A 152 -4.16 6.18 -0.22
CA LYS A 152 -3.46 5.63 -1.38
C LYS A 152 -2.76 4.33 -0.98
N GLY A 153 -2.62 3.41 -1.92
CA GLY A 153 -1.72 2.26 -1.77
C GLY A 153 -0.36 2.59 -2.37
N VAL A 154 0.71 2.62 -1.59
CA VAL A 154 2.09 2.76 -2.08
C VAL A 154 2.68 1.36 -2.25
N LEU A 155 3.11 1.07 -3.47
CA LEU A 155 3.54 -0.26 -3.91
C LEU A 155 5.04 -0.36 -4.13
N GLY A 156 5.73 0.78 -4.20
CA GLY A 156 7.14 0.86 -4.50
C GLY A 156 7.66 2.29 -4.43
N VAL A 157 8.99 2.41 -4.44
CA VAL A 157 9.71 3.68 -4.40
C VAL A 157 10.87 3.64 -5.39
N CYS A 158 10.99 4.67 -6.24
CA CYS A 158 12.12 4.87 -7.15
C CYS A 158 12.80 6.20 -6.79
N SER A 159 14.10 6.29 -7.03
CA SER A 159 14.87 7.49 -6.75
C SER A 159 15.87 7.72 -7.86
N GLU A 160 15.76 8.87 -8.50
CA GLU A 160 16.67 9.39 -9.50
C GLU A 160 17.09 10.79 -9.05
N PRO A 161 18.06 10.89 -8.12
CA PRO A 161 18.38 12.15 -7.45
C PRO A 161 18.61 13.29 -8.46
N PRO A 162 18.00 14.47 -8.23
CA PRO A 162 17.34 14.90 -6.98
C PRO A 162 15.87 14.47 -6.84
N THR A 163 15.32 13.72 -7.80
CA THR A 163 13.89 13.41 -7.88
C THR A 163 13.57 12.03 -7.31
N HIS A 164 12.39 11.89 -6.71
CA HIS A 164 11.90 10.65 -6.12
C HIS A 164 10.46 10.38 -6.54
N TYR A 165 10.12 9.11 -6.68
CA TYR A 165 8.81 8.67 -7.16
C TYR A 165 8.24 7.58 -6.25
N LEU A 166 6.91 7.58 -6.09
CA LEU A 166 6.15 6.51 -5.45
C LEU A 166 5.28 5.81 -6.48
N LEU A 167 5.26 4.49 -6.47
CA LEU A 167 4.30 3.73 -7.25
C LEU A 167 2.98 3.71 -6.47
N VAL A 168 2.00 4.47 -6.94
CA VAL A 168 0.73 4.70 -6.26
C VAL A 168 -0.37 3.88 -6.95
N LEU A 169 -1.12 3.13 -6.15
CA LEU A 169 -2.46 2.64 -6.45
C LEU A 169 -3.47 3.69 -5.98
N ASP A 170 -4.23 4.22 -6.93
CA ASP A 170 -5.38 5.07 -6.65
C ASP A 170 -6.58 4.21 -6.20
N PRO A 171 -7.12 4.41 -4.98
CA PRO A 171 -8.26 3.64 -4.47
C PRO A 171 -9.58 3.96 -5.19
N HIS A 172 -9.67 5.04 -5.98
CA HIS A 172 -10.93 5.54 -6.51
C HIS A 172 -11.42 4.75 -7.73
N TYR A 173 -10.70 3.72 -8.16
CA TYR A 173 -11.19 2.84 -9.22
C TYR A 173 -12.56 2.25 -8.88
N TRP A 174 -13.51 2.39 -9.81
CA TRP A 174 -14.91 2.02 -9.63
C TRP A 174 -15.43 1.04 -10.70
N GLY A 175 -14.57 0.37 -11.45
CA GLY A 175 -15.03 -0.61 -12.45
C GLY A 175 -15.51 -1.93 -11.83
N GLY A 176 -16.35 -2.66 -12.57
CA GLY A 176 -16.92 -3.93 -12.12
C GLY A 176 -15.91 -5.08 -12.02
N PRO A 177 -16.26 -6.18 -11.33
CA PRO A 177 -15.43 -7.38 -11.27
C PRO A 177 -15.00 -7.85 -12.67
N GLY A 178 -13.71 -8.14 -12.86
CA GLY A 178 -13.17 -8.59 -14.15
C GLY A 178 -12.95 -7.50 -15.21
N SER A 179 -13.27 -6.23 -14.93
CA SER A 179 -13.11 -5.13 -15.91
C SER A 179 -11.72 -4.45 -15.88
N LEU A 180 -10.93 -4.66 -14.82
CA LEU A 180 -9.57 -4.12 -14.72
C LEU A 180 -8.52 -5.19 -15.08
N THR A 181 -7.92 -5.06 -16.26
CA THR A 181 -6.71 -5.82 -16.61
C THR A 181 -5.47 -5.13 -16.06
N ARG A 182 -4.35 -5.87 -15.90
CA ARG A 182 -3.05 -5.27 -15.52
C ARG A 182 -2.67 -4.11 -16.44
N ALA A 183 -2.81 -4.31 -17.75
CA ALA A 183 -2.55 -3.28 -18.75
C ALA A 183 -3.52 -2.10 -18.54
N GLY A 184 -4.82 -2.36 -18.40
CA GLY A 184 -5.83 -1.32 -18.18
C GLY A 184 -5.61 -0.49 -16.92
N ALA A 185 -5.13 -1.10 -15.82
CA ALA A 185 -4.78 -0.38 -14.60
C ALA A 185 -3.68 0.67 -14.82
N GLN A 186 -2.69 0.36 -15.65
CA GLN A 186 -1.61 1.29 -16.01
C GLN A 186 -2.07 2.32 -17.05
N THR A 187 -2.73 1.88 -18.12
CA THR A 187 -3.13 2.78 -19.23
C THR A 187 -4.15 3.82 -18.78
N MET A 188 -5.00 3.48 -17.80
CA MET A 188 -5.99 4.39 -17.23
C MET A 188 -5.48 5.17 -16.01
N GLY A 189 -4.21 5.00 -15.61
CA GLY A 189 -3.59 5.77 -14.53
C GLY A 189 -4.00 5.37 -13.10
N TRP A 190 -4.65 4.21 -12.91
CA TRP A 190 -5.03 3.70 -11.58
C TRP A 190 -3.82 3.21 -10.79
N VAL A 191 -2.78 2.76 -11.49
CA VAL A 191 -1.47 2.44 -10.92
C VAL A 191 -0.41 3.18 -11.71
N GLY A 192 0.38 4.03 -11.05
CA GLY A 192 1.39 4.82 -11.73
C GLY A 192 2.46 5.39 -10.80
N TRP A 193 3.59 5.79 -11.38
CA TRP A 193 4.64 6.50 -10.67
C TRP A 193 4.27 7.97 -10.51
N TRP A 194 4.16 8.41 -9.27
CA TRP A 194 3.89 9.79 -8.93
C TRP A 194 5.16 10.39 -8.35
N GLU A 195 5.60 11.51 -8.92
CA GLU A 195 6.70 12.28 -8.36
C GLU A 195 6.31 12.79 -6.97
N LEU A 196 7.26 12.86 -6.03
CA LEU A 196 6.98 13.42 -4.71
C LEU A 196 6.47 14.86 -4.76
N GLY A 197 6.88 15.65 -5.75
CA GLY A 197 6.37 17.01 -5.98
C GLY A 197 4.89 17.07 -6.40
N SER A 198 4.28 15.94 -6.76
CA SER A 198 2.83 15.87 -7.07
C SER A 198 1.95 15.73 -5.82
N PHE A 199 2.53 15.49 -4.65
CA PHE A 199 1.81 15.44 -3.38
C PHE A 199 1.67 16.86 -2.79
N GLU A 200 0.57 17.10 -2.07
CA GLU A 200 0.25 18.42 -1.52
C GLU A 200 1.28 18.83 -0.45
N PRO A 201 2.09 19.88 -0.69
CA PRO A 201 3.25 20.21 0.15
C PRO A 201 2.89 20.58 1.60
N ASP A 202 1.70 21.13 1.84
CA ASP A 202 1.24 21.57 3.16
C ASP A 202 0.28 20.57 3.84
N SER A 203 0.00 19.43 3.20
CA SER A 203 -0.81 18.36 3.79
C SER A 203 0.06 17.46 4.69
N PHE A 204 -0.53 16.90 5.75
CA PHE A 204 0.13 15.82 6.49
C PHE A 204 -0.08 14.47 5.77
N TYR A 205 0.84 13.54 6.01
CA TYR A 205 0.74 12.16 5.54
C TYR A 205 1.04 11.15 6.65
N ASN A 206 0.24 10.08 6.70
CA ASN A 206 0.47 8.93 7.55
C ASN A 206 0.71 7.69 6.70
N LEU A 207 1.82 7.00 6.94
CA LEU A 207 2.14 5.74 6.28
C LEU A 207 2.02 4.56 7.27
N CYS A 208 1.25 3.53 6.90
CA CYS A 208 1.17 2.26 7.59
C CYS A 208 2.03 1.25 6.84
N LEU A 209 3.15 0.82 7.46
CA LEU A 209 4.12 -0.12 6.90
C LEU A 209 3.98 -1.48 7.62
N PRO A 210 3.31 -2.49 7.04
CA PRO A 210 3.16 -3.81 7.65
C PRO A 210 4.51 -4.52 7.84
N GLN A 211 4.76 -5.05 9.03
CA GLN A 211 6.03 -5.70 9.38
C GLN A 211 5.88 -7.23 9.29
N LEU A 212 5.69 -7.73 8.07
CA LEU A 212 5.59 -9.17 7.84
C LEU A 212 6.97 -9.83 7.99
N ARG A 213 7.13 -10.68 9.00
CA ARG A 213 8.29 -11.58 9.10
C ARG A 213 7.92 -12.91 8.49
N LEU A 214 8.24 -13.10 7.22
CA LEU A 214 8.22 -14.44 6.63
C LEU A 214 9.26 -15.28 7.39
N GLY A 215 8.80 -16.22 8.21
CA GLY A 215 9.69 -17.22 8.79
C GLY A 215 10.44 -17.89 7.64
N ARG A 216 11.78 -17.91 7.69
CA ARG A 216 12.54 -18.81 6.83
C ARG A 216 11.97 -20.20 7.10
N ALA A 217 11.33 -20.81 6.10
CA ALA A 217 11.13 -22.24 6.11
C ALA A 217 12.50 -22.86 6.40
N SER A 218 12.57 -23.57 7.54
CA SER A 218 13.79 -24.20 8.02
C SER A 218 14.10 -25.43 7.19
#